data_AF-A0A0Q8DHF0-F1
#
_entry.id   AF-A0A0Q8DHF0-F1
#
_cell.length_a   1.000
_cell.length_b   1.000
_cell.length_c   1.000
_cell.angle_alpha   90.00
_cell.angle_beta   90.00
_cell.angle_gamma   90.00
#
_symmetry.space_group_name_H-M   'P 1'
#
loop_
_entity.id
_entity.type
_entity.pdbx_description
1 polymer ?
#
loop_
_entity_poly.entity_id
_entity_poly.type
_entity_poly.pdbx_seq_one_letter_code
_entity_poly.pdbx_strand_id
1 'polypeptide(L)'
;MPHVRNNERVVFESPDWVSRLWRGLGELALPLLEGEAAIGLPRALRFYKYGPGQRFRMHRDGPWLEDGRSSRLTLLVYLNEGFAGGDTDFRGFRVVPRTGAALLFVHDTWHEGAAVEAGSKYVLRSDVMYAPSA
;
A
#
# COMPACT_ATOMS: atom_id res chain seq x y z
N MET A 1 -3.22 -16.13 8.31
CA MET A 1 -2.35 -16.84 7.33
C MET A 1 -0.89 -16.51 7.61
N PRO A 2 -0.18 -17.31 8.45
CA PRO A 2 1.23 -17.08 8.78
C PRO A 2 2.20 -17.28 7.60
N HIS A 3 1.73 -17.84 6.47
CA HIS A 3 2.61 -18.33 5.41
C HIS A 3 2.90 -17.33 4.29
N VAL A 4 2.21 -16.19 4.21
CA VAL A 4 2.38 -15.24 3.10
C VAL A 4 3.34 -14.09 3.45
N ARG A 5 3.40 -13.69 4.73
CA ARG A 5 4.27 -12.59 5.19
C ARG A 5 4.81 -12.87 6.58
N ASN A 6 5.95 -12.28 6.90
CA ASN A 6 6.61 -12.39 8.20
C ASN A 6 7.07 -11.03 8.76
N ASN A 7 6.53 -9.92 8.26
CA ASN A 7 6.87 -8.56 8.69
C ASN A 7 6.06 -8.10 9.91
N GLU A 8 6.60 -7.12 10.63
CA GLU A 8 5.91 -6.46 11.74
C GLU A 8 4.89 -5.44 11.19
N ARG A 9 3.77 -5.25 11.92
CA ARG A 9 2.70 -4.33 11.53
C ARG A 9 2.00 -3.72 12.73
N VAL A 10 1.72 -2.43 12.64
CA VAL A 10 0.74 -1.73 13.49
C VAL A 10 -0.34 -1.09 12.61
N VAL A 11 -1.54 -0.92 13.17
CA VAL A 11 -2.69 -0.29 12.52
C VAL A 11 -3.30 0.68 13.51
N PHE A 12 -3.52 1.93 13.10
CA PHE A 12 -4.19 2.92 13.93
C PHE A 12 -4.84 4.01 13.07
N GLU A 13 -5.85 4.66 13.63
CA GLU A 13 -6.52 5.79 12.99
C GLU A 13 -5.69 7.05 13.08
N SER A 14 -5.66 7.82 12.00
CA SER A 14 -4.99 9.12 11.97
C SER A 14 -5.67 10.06 10.98
N PRO A 15 -6.68 10.83 11.41
CA PRO A 15 -7.45 11.73 10.54
C PRO A 15 -6.57 12.73 9.79
N ASP A 16 -5.56 13.29 10.46
CA ASP A 16 -4.66 14.29 9.87
C ASP A 16 -3.81 13.71 8.74
N TRP A 17 -3.23 12.52 8.96
CA TRP A 17 -2.43 11.85 7.93
C TRP A 17 -3.29 11.34 6.78
N VAL A 18 -4.49 10.82 7.06
CA VAL A 18 -5.46 10.42 6.02
C VAL A 18 -5.82 11.60 5.14
N SER A 19 -6.17 12.75 5.73
CA SER A 19 -6.49 13.98 5.00
C SER A 19 -5.31 14.48 4.15
N ARG A 20 -4.10 14.45 4.71
CA ARG A 20 -2.88 14.85 3.98
C ARG A 20 -2.60 13.95 2.78
N LEU A 21 -2.68 12.63 2.95
CA LEU A 21 -2.45 11.67 1.87
C LEU A 21 -3.52 11.79 0.79
N TRP A 22 -4.80 11.92 1.18
CA TRP A 22 -5.89 12.07 0.22
C TRP A 22 -5.77 13.34 -0.61
N ARG A 23 -5.39 14.48 0.01
CA ARG A 23 -5.13 15.72 -0.73
C ARG A 23 -4.04 15.54 -1.78
N GLY A 24 -2.94 14.86 -1.43
CA GLY A 24 -1.86 14.59 -2.38
C GLY A 24 -2.30 13.67 -3.54
N LEU A 25 -3.22 12.74 -3.30
CA LEU A 25 -3.81 11.92 -4.37
C LEU A 25 -4.85 12.67 -5.22
N GLY A 26 -5.55 13.65 -4.65
CA GLY A 26 -6.57 14.44 -5.37
C GLY A 26 -6.00 15.29 -6.51
N GLU A 27 -4.69 15.51 -6.53
CA GLU A 27 -3.97 16.15 -7.65
C GLU A 27 -3.73 15.19 -8.83
N LEU A 28 -4.00 13.90 -8.64
CA LEU A 28 -3.83 12.86 -9.66
C LEU A 28 -5.19 12.47 -10.28
N ALA A 29 -5.19 12.21 -11.57
CA ALA A 29 -6.30 11.54 -12.24
C ALA A 29 -6.30 10.05 -11.89
N LEU A 30 -6.99 9.67 -10.80
CA LEU A 30 -7.15 8.28 -10.41
C LEU A 30 -8.13 7.56 -11.37
N PRO A 31 -7.89 6.27 -11.68
CA PRO A 31 -8.71 5.55 -12.65
C PRO A 31 -10.12 5.29 -12.11
N LEU A 32 -11.10 5.36 -13.00
CA LEU A 32 -12.39 4.72 -12.81
C LEU A 32 -12.21 3.20 -12.90
N LEU A 33 -12.75 2.47 -11.93
CA LEU A 33 -12.68 1.01 -11.89
C LEU A 33 -14.11 0.48 -11.80
N GLU A 34 -14.52 -0.31 -12.79
CA GLU A 34 -15.88 -0.90 -12.84
C GLU A 34 -17.01 0.15 -12.73
N GLY A 35 -16.79 1.36 -13.23
CA GLY A 35 -17.75 2.48 -13.15
C GLY A 35 -17.76 3.23 -11.82
N GLU A 36 -16.95 2.80 -10.85
CA GLU A 36 -16.76 3.45 -9.56
C GLU A 36 -15.60 4.46 -9.62
N ALA A 37 -15.74 5.56 -8.87
CA ALA A 37 -14.71 6.57 -8.70
C ALA A 37 -14.01 6.43 -7.34
N ALA A 38 -12.75 6.84 -7.27
CA ALA A 38 -12.03 6.97 -6.01
C ALA A 38 -12.63 8.10 -5.16
N ILE A 39 -12.98 7.80 -3.91
CA ILE A 39 -13.70 8.73 -3.02
C ILE A 39 -12.97 9.06 -1.72
N GLY A 40 -11.86 8.38 -1.42
CA GLY A 40 -11.09 8.62 -0.20
C GLY A 40 -10.18 7.48 0.19
N LEU A 41 -9.67 7.57 1.41
CA LEU A 41 -8.89 6.51 2.08
C LEU A 41 -9.65 6.06 3.34
N PRO A 42 -9.42 4.83 3.85
CA PRO A 42 -9.91 4.40 5.15
C PRO A 42 -9.45 5.29 6.31
N ARG A 43 -10.19 5.27 7.43
CA ARG A 43 -9.80 5.96 8.69
C ARG A 43 -8.46 5.48 9.25
N ALA A 44 -8.17 4.19 9.11
CA ALA A 44 -6.98 3.55 9.66
C ALA A 44 -5.85 3.43 8.65
N LEU A 45 -4.64 3.79 9.08
CA LEU A 45 -3.40 3.59 8.34
C LEU A 45 -2.67 2.36 8.87
N ARG A 46 -1.99 1.64 7.99
CA ARG A 46 -1.17 0.48 8.34
C ARG A 46 0.30 0.83 8.16
N PHE A 47 1.11 0.53 9.16
CA PHE A 47 2.55 0.73 9.10
C PHE A 47 3.26 -0.61 9.18
N TYR A 48 4.19 -0.84 8.27
CA TYR A 48 4.96 -2.06 8.17
C TYR A 48 6.43 -1.78 8.48
N LYS A 49 7.06 -2.71 9.20
CA LYS A 49 8.50 -2.75 9.39
C LYS A 49 9.01 -4.12 8.91
N TYR A 50 10.05 -4.07 8.09
CA TYR A 50 10.75 -5.23 7.57
C TYR A 50 12.23 -5.14 7.99
N GLY A 51 12.72 -6.17 8.68
CA GLY A 51 14.14 -6.42 8.92
C GLY A 51 14.70 -7.49 7.97
N PRO A 52 15.99 -7.84 8.10
CA PRO A 52 16.64 -8.81 7.22
C PRO A 52 15.89 -10.16 7.17
N GLY A 53 15.71 -10.68 5.96
CA GLY A 53 14.95 -11.91 5.68
C GLY A 53 13.42 -11.76 5.73
N GLN A 54 12.88 -10.64 6.21
CA GLN A 54 11.44 -10.39 6.19
C GLN A 54 10.98 -9.96 4.79
N ARG A 55 9.81 -10.46 4.40
CA ARG A 55 9.21 -10.28 3.08
C ARG A 55 7.68 -10.44 3.14
N PHE A 56 7.02 -10.06 2.06
CA PHE A 56 5.62 -10.41 1.81
C PHE A 56 5.56 -11.13 0.47
N ARG A 57 5.42 -12.46 0.50
CA ARG A 57 5.39 -13.34 -0.67
C ARG A 57 4.34 -12.91 -1.70
N MET A 58 4.61 -13.26 -2.96
CA MET A 58 3.71 -13.08 -4.10
C MET A 58 2.24 -13.36 -3.78
N HIS A 59 1.42 -12.32 -3.89
CA HIS A 59 -0.01 -12.33 -3.56
C HIS A 59 -0.77 -11.27 -4.35
N ARG A 60 -2.09 -11.25 -4.16
CA ARG A 60 -2.99 -10.16 -4.53
C ARG A 60 -3.59 -9.60 -3.26
N ASP A 61 -3.88 -8.30 -3.26
CA ASP A 61 -4.41 -7.64 -2.09
C ASP A 61 -5.90 -7.90 -1.90
N GLY A 62 -6.32 -8.03 -0.64
CA GLY A 62 -7.72 -8.08 -0.28
C GLY A 62 -8.29 -6.67 -0.08
N PRO A 63 -9.58 -6.46 -0.38
CA PRO A 63 -10.21 -5.16 -0.18
C PRO A 63 -10.29 -4.81 1.31
N TRP A 64 -10.19 -3.52 1.59
CA TRP A 64 -10.62 -2.92 2.86
C TRP A 64 -12.09 -2.56 2.75
N LEU A 65 -12.89 -2.94 3.75
CA LEU A 65 -14.31 -2.64 3.81
C LEU A 65 -14.54 -1.64 4.94
N GLU A 66 -15.19 -0.53 4.63
CA GLU A 66 -15.52 0.51 5.60
C GLU A 66 -16.80 1.23 5.14
N ASP A 67 -17.77 1.38 6.04
CA ASP A 67 -19.02 2.11 5.82
C ASP A 67 -19.76 1.70 4.52
N GLY A 68 -19.82 0.39 4.26
CA GLY A 68 -20.48 -0.18 3.08
C GLY A 68 -19.72 -0.01 1.75
N ARG A 69 -18.52 0.58 1.78
CA ARG A 69 -17.65 0.77 0.61
C ARG A 69 -16.49 -0.21 0.62
N SER A 70 -15.88 -0.40 -0.54
CA SER A 70 -14.75 -1.30 -0.74
C SER A 70 -13.59 -0.57 -1.39
N SER A 71 -12.36 -0.87 -0.97
CA SER A 71 -11.18 -0.36 -1.66
C SER A 71 -10.84 -1.18 -2.90
N ARG A 72 -10.20 -0.51 -3.89
CA ARG A 72 -9.78 -1.14 -5.16
C ARG A 72 -8.29 -0.97 -5.48
N LEU A 73 -7.67 0.08 -4.93
CA LEU A 73 -6.23 0.33 -5.09
C LEU A 73 -5.52 0.18 -3.75
N THR A 74 -4.32 -0.40 -3.78
CA THR A 74 -3.35 -0.29 -2.69
C THR A 74 -2.52 0.97 -2.89
N LEU A 75 -2.31 1.73 -1.81
CA LEU A 75 -1.36 2.84 -1.72
C LEU A 75 -0.21 2.43 -0.80
N LEU A 76 1.00 2.33 -1.31
CA LEU A 76 2.24 2.21 -0.52
C LEU A 76 2.99 3.54 -0.52
N VAL A 77 3.50 3.95 0.63
CA VAL A 77 4.43 5.08 0.77
C VAL A 77 5.70 4.59 1.45
N TYR A 78 6.85 4.77 0.80
CA TYR A 78 8.13 4.33 1.34
C TYR A 78 8.70 5.40 2.28
N LEU A 79 8.98 5.02 3.53
CA LEU A 79 9.19 5.99 4.61
C LEU A 79 10.66 6.28 4.93
N ASN A 80 11.60 5.48 4.44
CA ASN A 80 13.01 5.63 4.79
C ASN A 80 13.98 5.07 3.73
N GLU A 81 15.25 5.44 3.87
CA GLU A 81 16.40 4.86 3.17
C GLU A 81 17.24 4.01 4.14
N GLY A 82 18.41 3.54 3.69
CA GLY A 82 19.35 2.82 4.55
C GLY A 82 19.05 1.32 4.70
N PHE A 83 18.44 0.72 3.69
CA PHE A 83 18.25 -0.74 3.60
C PHE A 83 18.64 -1.24 2.21
N ALA A 84 18.91 -2.54 2.11
CA ALA A 84 19.16 -3.25 0.86
C ALA A 84 18.06 -4.28 0.60
N GLY A 85 17.78 -4.55 -0.68
CA GLY A 85 16.64 -5.37 -1.09
C GLY A 85 15.29 -4.71 -0.78
N GLY A 86 14.25 -5.52 -0.61
CA GLY A 86 12.93 -5.02 -0.24
C GLY A 86 12.13 -4.40 -1.38
N ASP A 87 12.46 -4.64 -2.65
CA ASP A 87 11.69 -4.13 -3.79
C ASP A 87 10.22 -4.56 -3.77
N THR A 88 9.35 -3.81 -4.46
CA THR A 88 8.00 -4.30 -4.79
C THR A 88 8.05 -4.93 -6.19
N ASP A 89 7.94 -6.25 -6.28
CA ASP A 89 8.09 -7.03 -7.50
C ASP A 89 6.72 -7.41 -8.09
N PHE A 90 6.53 -7.17 -9.39
CA PHE A 90 5.30 -7.42 -10.16
C PHE A 90 5.48 -8.50 -11.25
N ARG A 91 6.34 -9.50 -11.03
CA ARG A 91 6.69 -10.64 -11.92
C ARG A 91 7.38 -10.30 -13.26
N GLY A 92 7.24 -9.09 -13.77
CA GLY A 92 7.89 -8.63 -15.02
C GLY A 92 8.72 -7.37 -14.84
N PHE A 93 8.43 -6.59 -13.80
CA PHE A 93 9.19 -5.41 -13.42
C PHE A 93 9.17 -5.25 -11.91
N ARG A 94 10.07 -4.42 -11.40
CA ARG A 94 10.17 -4.11 -9.97
C ARG A 94 10.14 -2.60 -9.75
N VAL A 95 9.56 -2.20 -8.63
CA VAL A 95 9.62 -0.83 -8.12
C VAL A 95 10.62 -0.81 -6.97
N VAL A 96 11.74 -0.12 -7.20
CA VAL A 96 12.75 0.13 -6.17
C VAL A 96 12.21 1.21 -5.22
N PRO A 97 12.13 0.95 -3.90
CA PRO A 97 11.65 1.92 -2.94
C PRO A 97 12.48 3.19 -2.94
N ARG A 98 11.81 4.34 -2.89
CA ARG A 98 12.45 5.65 -2.73
C ARG A 98 11.70 6.43 -1.66
N THR A 99 12.41 6.94 -0.66
CA THR A 99 11.78 7.68 0.44
C THR A 99 10.92 8.82 -0.06
N GLY A 100 9.72 8.91 0.50
CA GLY A 100 8.71 9.91 0.12
C GLY A 100 7.96 9.59 -1.17
N ALA A 101 8.38 8.59 -1.95
CA ALA A 101 7.63 8.16 -3.12
C ALA A 101 6.42 7.31 -2.71
N ALA A 102 5.36 7.42 -3.52
CA ALA A 102 4.16 6.62 -3.41
C ALA A 102 4.03 5.67 -4.60
N LEU A 103 3.48 4.48 -4.35
CA LEU A 103 3.14 3.48 -5.35
C LEU A 103 1.65 3.14 -5.22
N LEU A 104 0.90 3.31 -6.31
CA LEU A 104 -0.49 2.91 -6.43
C LEU A 104 -0.65 1.78 -7.44
N PHE A 105 -1.43 0.76 -7.10
CA PHE A 105 -1.77 -0.34 -8.01
C PHE A 105 -3.11 -0.98 -7.63
N VAL A 106 -3.76 -1.62 -8.60
CA VAL A 106 -5.04 -2.32 -8.40
C VAL A 106 -4.83 -3.57 -7.55
N HIS A 107 -5.72 -3.85 -6.61
CA HIS A 107 -5.62 -4.99 -5.68
C HIS A 107 -5.41 -6.34 -6.36
N ASP A 108 -6.01 -6.54 -7.53
CA ASP A 108 -5.92 -7.78 -8.31
C ASP A 108 -4.55 -7.97 -9.01
N THR A 109 -3.62 -7.01 -8.84
CA THR A 109 -2.27 -7.11 -9.37
C THR A 109 -1.41 -8.03 -8.52
N TRP A 110 -0.84 -9.07 -9.13
CA TRP A 110 0.14 -9.94 -8.48
C TRP A 110 1.40 -9.17 -8.14
N HIS A 111 1.76 -9.16 -6.85
CA HIS A 111 2.96 -8.50 -6.39
C HIS A 111 3.55 -9.17 -5.15
N GLU A 112 4.83 -8.90 -4.90
CA GLU A 112 5.49 -9.25 -3.63
C GLU A 112 6.34 -8.10 -3.09
N GLY A 113 6.43 -8.02 -1.77
CA GLY A 113 7.51 -7.26 -1.13
C GLY A 113 8.70 -8.20 -0.98
N ALA A 114 9.72 -8.02 -1.80
CA ALA A 114 10.94 -8.82 -1.79
C ALA A 114 11.60 -8.80 -0.41
N ALA A 115 12.48 -9.76 -0.15
CA ALA A 115 13.18 -9.81 1.12
C ALA A 115 14.07 -8.58 1.32
N VAL A 116 14.03 -8.00 2.52
CA VAL A 116 15.07 -7.05 2.95
C VAL A 116 16.33 -7.86 3.25
N GLU A 117 17.46 -7.42 2.71
CA GLU A 117 18.75 -8.11 2.85
C GLU A 117 19.57 -7.50 4.01
N ALA A 118 19.50 -6.18 4.18
CA ALA A 118 20.19 -5.46 5.24
C ALA A 118 19.40 -4.21 5.67
N GLY A 119 19.61 -3.75 6.91
CA GLY A 119 18.94 -2.57 7.47
C GLY A 119 17.49 -2.81 7.88
N SER A 120 16.68 -1.75 7.89
CA SER A 120 15.25 -1.83 8.19
C SER A 120 14.45 -0.98 7.22
N LYS A 121 13.41 -1.55 6.63
CA LYS A 121 12.49 -0.87 5.71
C LYS A 121 11.17 -0.58 6.41
N TYR A 122 10.69 0.65 6.29
CA TYR A 122 9.41 1.12 6.79
C TYR A 122 8.49 1.52 5.65
N VAL A 123 7.24 1.07 5.70
CA VAL A 123 6.22 1.35 4.68
C VAL A 123 4.91 1.74 5.34
N LEU A 124 4.32 2.85 4.93
CA LEU A 124 2.92 3.14 5.20
C LEU A 124 2.10 2.51 4.08
N ARG A 125 1.02 1.81 4.45
CA ARG A 125 0.00 1.36 3.52
C ARG A 125 -1.36 1.93 3.90
N SER A 126 -2.03 2.48 2.89
CA SER A 126 -3.46 2.70 2.87
C SER A 126 -4.08 1.97 1.67
N ASP A 127 -5.38 2.05 1.52
CA ASP A 127 -6.07 1.66 0.29
C ASP A 127 -6.95 2.83 -0.18
N VAL A 128 -7.34 2.84 -1.45
CA VAL A 128 -8.26 3.86 -1.99
C VAL A 128 -9.66 3.27 -2.05
N MET A 129 -10.61 3.91 -1.36
CA MET A 129 -12.03 3.55 -1.32
C MET A 129 -12.73 3.99 -2.61
N TYR A 130 -13.63 3.15 -3.11
CA TYR A 130 -14.41 3.40 -4.32
C TYR A 130 -15.91 3.38 -4.03
N ALA A 131 -16.66 4.13 -4.83
CA ALA A 131 -18.12 4.11 -4.86
C ALA A 131 -18.64 4.49 -6.25
N PRO A 132 -19.90 4.16 -6.61
CA PRO A 132 -20.51 4.61 -7.84
C PRO A 132 -20.36 6.12 -8.03
N SER A 133 -19.99 6.53 -9.25
CA SER A 133 -19.97 7.94 -9.60
C SER A 133 -21.40 8.49 -9.51
N ALA A 134 -21.58 9.58 -8.77
CA ALA A 134 -22.86 10.28 -8.66
C ALA A 134 -23.26 10.96 -9.98
#